data_AF-A0ABD6YRB1-F1
#
_entry.id   AF-A0ABD6YRB1-F1
#
_cell.length_a   1.000
_cell.length_b   1.000
_cell.length_c   1.000
_cell.angle_alpha   90.00
_cell.angle_beta   90.00
_cell.angle_gamma   90.00
#
_symmetry.space_group_name_H-M   'P 1'
#
loop_
_entity.id
_entity.type
_entity.pdbx_description
1 polymer ?
#
loop_
_entity_poly.entity_id
_entity_poly.type
_entity_poly.pdbx_seq_one_letter_code
_entity_poly.pdbx_strand_id
1 'polypeptide(L)'
;MKNFIFIIILSVLTFSCTSRNVTPPTEGSHQPAKVEKGDDGEWELTVFDTDYENFVLTRARPKSMYTESYLKSRNTILVNEWNSLYMSGRYRNIVESQIDYDPNEKYGMDFEYRLYQVFVYVNWKYGLKLYSLSNVEGLR
;
A
#
# COMPACT_ATOMS: atom_id res chain seq x y z
N MET A 1 -2.96 -55.73 -16.87
CA MET A 1 -3.57 -54.41 -17.11
C MET A 1 -4.61 -54.10 -16.03
N LYS A 2 -4.18 -53.71 -14.82
CA LYS A 2 -5.07 -53.30 -13.72
C LYS A 2 -4.43 -52.22 -12.83
N ASN A 3 -3.10 -52.14 -12.83
CA ASN A 3 -2.33 -51.13 -12.09
C ASN A 3 -2.21 -49.78 -12.82
N PHE A 4 -2.52 -49.71 -14.12
CA PHE A 4 -2.51 -48.44 -14.87
C PHE A 4 -3.77 -47.57 -14.60
N ILE A 5 -4.87 -48.18 -14.15
CA ILE A 5 -6.11 -47.48 -13.82
C ILE A 5 -5.93 -46.60 -12.58
N PHE A 6 -5.09 -47.02 -11.63
CA PHE A 6 -4.82 -46.27 -10.40
C PHE A 6 -4.01 -44.99 -10.63
N ILE A 7 -3.17 -44.94 -11.67
CA ILE A 7 -2.34 -43.76 -11.99
C ILE A 7 -3.19 -42.64 -12.63
N ILE A 8 -4.24 -43.00 -13.38
CA ILE A 8 -5.13 -42.03 -14.03
C ILE A 8 -6.02 -41.32 -13.00
N ILE A 9 -6.43 -42.00 -11.93
CA ILE A 9 -7.28 -41.41 -10.87
C ILE A 9 -6.52 -40.38 -10.02
N LEU A 10 -5.20 -40.55 -9.83
CA LEU A 10 -4.39 -39.63 -9.01
C LEU A 10 -4.04 -38.31 -9.76
N SER A 11 -4.11 -38.33 -11.09
CA SER A 11 -3.77 -37.17 -11.94
C SER A 11 -4.86 -36.09 -12.02
N VAL A 12 -6.08 -36.36 -11.52
CA VAL A 12 -7.23 -35.45 -11.69
C VAL A 12 -7.32 -34.38 -10.58
N LEU A 13 -6.46 -34.43 -9.56
CA LEU A 13 -6.50 -33.51 -8.41
C LEU A 13 -5.65 -32.23 -8.54
N THR A 14 -4.98 -31.97 -9.68
CA THR A 14 -4.09 -30.80 -9.83
C THR A 14 -4.62 -29.67 -10.71
N PHE A 15 -5.91 -29.68 -11.09
CA PHE A 15 -6.48 -28.62 -11.93
C PHE A 15 -7.48 -27.73 -11.19
N SER A 16 -6.97 -26.83 -10.33
CA SER A 16 -7.66 -25.58 -10.00
C SER A 16 -6.66 -24.58 -9.40
N CYS A 17 -5.87 -23.95 -10.25
CA CYS A 17 -5.42 -22.59 -10.00
C CYS A 17 -5.75 -21.75 -11.23
N THR A 18 -7.02 -21.33 -11.32
CA THR A 18 -7.40 -20.26 -12.26
C THR A 18 -6.71 -18.99 -11.78
N SER A 19 -5.57 -18.67 -12.41
CA SER A 19 -5.02 -17.33 -12.36
C SER A 19 -6.02 -16.41 -13.04
N ARG A 20 -6.55 -15.43 -12.29
CA ARG A 20 -7.39 -14.37 -12.87
C ARG A 20 -6.45 -13.49 -13.69
N ASN A 21 -6.58 -13.52 -15.01
CA ASN A 21 -5.92 -12.55 -15.87
C ASN A 21 -6.54 -11.17 -15.59
N VAL A 22 -5.88 -10.39 -14.74
CA VAL A 22 -6.19 -8.98 -14.57
C VAL A 22 -5.65 -8.28 -15.81
N THR A 23 -6.56 -7.90 -16.71
CA THR A 23 -6.27 -6.98 -17.82
C THR A 23 -5.60 -5.73 -17.24
N PRO A 24 -4.39 -5.36 -17.67
CA PRO A 24 -3.82 -4.07 -17.25
C PRO A 24 -4.71 -2.96 -17.83
N PRO A 25 -5.14 -1.99 -17.02
CA PRO A 25 -5.78 -0.80 -17.54
C PRO A 25 -4.79 -0.03 -18.42
N THR A 26 -5.34 0.50 -19.51
CA THR A 26 -4.73 1.38 -20.49
C THR A 26 -3.91 2.51 -19.88
N GLU A 27 -2.80 2.84 -20.54
CA GLU A 27 -1.90 3.96 -20.25
C GLU A 27 -2.64 5.28 -20.03
N GLY A 28 -2.69 5.67 -18.76
CA GLY A 28 -2.93 7.01 -18.25
C GLY A 28 -2.29 7.03 -16.87
N SER A 29 -1.43 8.01 -16.56
CA SER A 29 -0.63 8.02 -15.33
C SER A 29 -1.52 8.11 -14.08
N HIS A 30 -1.94 6.95 -13.60
CA HIS A 30 -2.63 6.76 -12.34
C HIS A 30 -1.57 6.86 -11.24
N GLN A 31 -1.43 8.06 -10.67
CA GLN A 31 -0.62 8.27 -9.47
C GLN A 31 -1.58 8.17 -8.28
N PRO A 32 -1.36 7.26 -7.32
CA PRO A 32 -2.18 7.16 -6.11
C PRO A 32 -1.82 8.27 -5.12
N ALA A 33 -0.55 8.69 -5.11
CA ALA A 33 -0.06 9.84 -4.37
C ALA A 33 1.15 10.46 -5.10
N LYS A 34 1.27 11.78 -5.00
CA LYS A 34 2.40 12.58 -5.49
C LYS A 34 3.10 13.23 -4.31
N VAL A 35 4.42 13.09 -4.28
CA VAL A 35 5.31 13.78 -3.34
C VAL A 35 5.93 14.96 -4.09
N GLU A 36 5.78 16.16 -3.56
CA GLU A 36 6.39 17.36 -4.13
C GLU A 36 6.90 18.29 -3.03
N LYS A 37 7.88 19.11 -3.37
CA LYS A 37 8.42 20.14 -2.46
C LYS A 37 7.82 21.48 -2.88
N GLY A 38 7.13 22.14 -1.94
CA GLY A 38 6.54 23.46 -2.14
C GLY A 38 7.59 24.56 -2.29
N ASP A 39 7.15 25.72 -2.77
CA ASP A 39 8.00 26.91 -2.95
C ASP A 39 8.53 27.47 -1.62
N ASP A 40 7.88 27.13 -0.50
CA ASP A 40 8.29 27.45 0.87
C ASP A 40 9.35 26.48 1.43
N GLY A 41 9.68 25.43 0.68
CA GLY A 41 10.65 24.41 1.07
C GLY A 41 10.07 23.29 1.92
N GLU A 42 8.77 23.30 2.21
CA GLU A 42 8.07 22.22 2.90
C GLU A 42 7.68 21.12 1.91
N TRP A 43 7.61 19.88 2.38
CA TRP A 43 7.21 18.75 1.55
C TRP A 43 5.71 18.50 1.65
N GLU A 44 5.06 18.37 0.50
CA GLU A 44 3.63 18.09 0.38
C GLU A 44 3.40 16.68 -0.20
N LEU A 45 2.38 16.01 0.34
CA LEU A 45 1.88 14.74 -0.16
C LEU A 45 0.45 14.95 -0.65
N THR A 46 0.25 14.89 -1.96
CA THR A 46 -1.06 14.93 -2.58
C THR A 46 -1.54 13.52 -2.86
N VAL A 47 -2.65 13.11 -2.25
CA VAL A 47 -3.30 11.82 -2.51
C VAL A 47 -4.47 12.08 -3.46
N PHE A 48 -4.52 11.40 -4.61
CA PHE A 48 -5.52 11.68 -5.65
C PHE A 48 -6.90 11.05 -5.38
N ASP A 49 -7.10 10.50 -4.19
CA ASP A 49 -8.38 9.95 -3.75
C ASP A 49 -9.17 10.98 -2.93
N THR A 50 -10.34 11.36 -3.42
CA THR A 50 -11.18 12.42 -2.82
C THR A 50 -11.63 12.11 -1.39
N ASP A 51 -11.65 10.82 -0.99
CA ASP A 51 -12.05 10.45 0.36
C ASP A 51 -10.89 10.49 1.37
N TYR A 52 -9.65 10.68 0.91
CA TYR A 52 -8.47 10.66 1.79
C TYR A 52 -8.51 11.80 2.82
N GLU A 53 -8.75 13.04 2.40
CA GLU A 53 -8.82 14.18 3.33
C GLU A 53 -9.96 13.99 4.34
N ASN A 54 -11.12 13.50 3.89
CA ASN A 54 -12.25 13.18 4.77
C ASN A 54 -11.88 12.09 5.78
N PHE A 55 -11.15 11.05 5.35
CA PHE A 55 -10.65 10.01 6.25
C PHE A 55 -9.70 10.57 7.31
N VAL A 56 -8.75 11.41 6.91
CA VAL A 56 -7.79 12.03 7.83
C VAL A 56 -8.52 12.89 8.88
N LEU A 57 -9.54 13.63 8.46
CA LEU A 57 -10.31 14.50 9.37
C LEU A 57 -11.25 13.75 10.31
N THR A 58 -11.82 12.62 9.87
CA THR A 58 -12.94 11.98 10.59
C THR A 58 -12.61 10.64 11.24
N ARG A 59 -11.56 9.95 10.79
CA ARG A 59 -11.26 8.58 11.20
C ARG A 59 -9.81 8.37 11.64
N ALA A 60 -8.87 9.07 11.02
CA ALA A 60 -7.47 8.94 11.39
C ALA A 60 -7.27 9.33 12.86
N ARG A 61 -6.36 8.61 13.54
CA ARG A 61 -5.98 8.99 14.90
C ARG A 61 -5.34 10.38 14.87
N PRO A 62 -5.60 11.22 15.89
CA PRO A 62 -5.10 12.58 15.88
C PRO A 62 -3.57 12.61 15.86
N LYS A 63 -3.01 13.58 15.13
CA LYS A 63 -1.56 13.78 14.96
C LYS A 63 -0.80 13.82 16.30
N SER A 64 -1.44 14.31 17.37
CA SER A 64 -0.87 14.39 18.72
C SER A 64 -0.51 13.03 19.35
N MET A 65 -1.01 11.91 18.82
CA MET A 65 -0.66 10.57 19.30
C MET A 65 0.69 10.08 18.77
N TYR A 66 1.29 10.81 17.84
CA TYR A 66 2.47 10.39 17.13
C TYR A 66 3.63 11.35 17.38
N THR A 67 4.85 10.81 17.34
CA THR A 67 6.07 11.61 17.26
C THR A 67 6.64 11.49 15.85
N GLU A 68 7.38 12.51 15.41
CA GLU A 68 8.01 12.52 14.09
C GLU A 68 8.96 11.32 13.93
N SER A 69 9.81 11.07 14.93
CA SER A 69 10.74 9.92 14.92
C SER A 69 10.02 8.56 14.80
N TYR A 70 8.87 8.41 15.48
CA TYR A 70 8.04 7.23 15.32
C TYR A 70 7.54 7.12 13.88
N LEU A 71 6.90 8.16 13.35
CA LEU A 71 6.35 8.14 11.99
C LEU A 71 7.43 7.90 10.93
N LYS A 72 8.60 8.54 11.03
CA LYS A 72 9.75 8.29 10.15
C LYS A 72 10.15 6.82 10.12
N SER A 73 10.24 6.21 11.30
CA SER A 73 10.58 4.79 11.43
C SER A 73 9.52 3.90 10.77
N ARG A 74 8.24 4.25 10.93
CA ARG A 74 7.11 3.52 10.32
C ARG A 74 7.08 3.69 8.81
N ASN A 75 7.18 4.91 8.31
CA ASN A 75 7.12 5.25 6.90
C ASN A 75 8.26 4.60 6.12
N THR A 76 9.47 4.55 6.69
CA THR A 76 10.59 3.82 6.09
C THR A 76 10.24 2.37 5.79
N ILE A 77 9.59 1.67 6.72
CA ILE A 77 9.23 0.27 6.54
C ILE A 77 8.04 0.13 5.57
N LEU A 78 7.01 0.96 5.74
CA LEU A 78 5.78 0.89 4.95
C LEU A 78 5.98 1.30 3.49
N VAL A 79 6.84 2.28 3.20
CA VAL A 79 7.19 2.66 1.82
C VAL A 79 7.91 1.50 1.12
N ASN A 80 8.85 0.83 1.79
CA ASN A 80 9.53 -0.33 1.22
C ASN A 80 8.54 -1.46 0.89
N GLU A 81 7.59 -1.71 1.79
CA GLU A 81 6.53 -2.70 1.56
C GLU A 81 5.62 -2.30 0.40
N TRP A 82 5.17 -1.06 0.37
CA TRP A 82 4.37 -0.47 -0.71
C TRP A 82 5.05 -0.59 -2.07
N ASN A 83 6.32 -0.19 -2.15
CA ASN A 83 7.10 -0.24 -3.39
C ASN A 83 7.33 -1.69 -3.86
N SER A 84 7.49 -2.64 -2.93
CA SER A 84 7.53 -4.06 -3.26
C SER A 84 6.21 -4.56 -3.85
N LEU A 85 5.07 -4.13 -3.30
CA LEU A 85 3.75 -4.46 -3.86
C LEU A 85 3.55 -3.87 -5.26
N TYR A 86 3.99 -2.62 -5.48
CA TYR A 86 3.97 -1.99 -6.81
C TYR A 86 4.75 -2.84 -7.82
N MET A 87 6.00 -3.18 -7.50
CA MET A 87 6.89 -3.98 -8.35
C MET A 87 6.33 -5.38 -8.63
N SER A 88 5.58 -5.96 -7.70
CA SER A 88 4.95 -7.26 -7.88
C SER A 88 3.79 -7.24 -8.91
N GLY A 89 3.19 -6.08 -9.15
CA GLY A 89 2.02 -5.91 -10.02
C GLY A 89 0.73 -6.59 -9.53
N ARG A 90 0.69 -7.12 -8.30
CA ARG A 90 -0.48 -7.86 -7.76
C ARG A 90 -1.66 -6.95 -7.39
N TYR A 91 -1.38 -5.69 -7.04
CA TYR A 91 -2.37 -4.73 -6.54
C TYR A 91 -2.42 -3.45 -7.40
N ARG A 92 -2.31 -3.58 -8.72
CA ARG A 92 -2.22 -2.42 -9.66
C ARG A 92 -3.40 -1.44 -9.59
N ASN A 93 -4.55 -1.85 -9.07
CA ASN A 93 -5.73 -1.02 -8.90
C ASN A 93 -5.79 -0.27 -7.55
N ILE A 94 -4.75 -0.42 -6.71
CA ILE A 94 -4.63 0.18 -5.38
C ILE A 94 -3.25 0.85 -5.23
N VAL A 95 -2.21 0.12 -5.62
CA VAL A 95 -0.81 0.55 -5.61
C VAL A 95 -0.44 0.94 -7.03
N GLU A 96 -0.77 2.17 -7.39
CA GLU A 96 -0.63 2.67 -8.77
C GLU A 96 0.73 3.32 -9.06
N SER A 97 1.52 3.67 -8.02
CA SER A 97 2.88 4.20 -8.16
C SER A 97 3.78 3.76 -7.01
N GLN A 98 5.09 3.96 -7.22
CA GLN A 98 6.06 3.97 -6.12
C GLN A 98 6.02 5.29 -5.37
N ILE A 99 6.52 5.26 -4.14
CA ILE A 99 6.76 6.43 -3.31
C ILE A 99 8.29 6.57 -3.20
N ASP A 100 8.82 7.69 -3.67
CA ASP A 100 10.22 8.05 -3.47
C ASP A 100 10.37 8.76 -2.12
N TYR A 101 10.95 8.07 -1.15
CA TYR A 101 11.06 8.53 0.24
C TYR A 101 12.46 8.23 0.75
N ASP A 102 13.17 9.28 1.19
CA ASP A 102 14.50 9.18 1.81
C ASP A 102 14.37 9.32 3.34
N PRO A 103 14.63 8.26 4.13
CA PRO A 103 14.59 8.34 5.60
C PRO A 103 15.52 9.40 6.21
N ASN A 104 16.55 9.86 5.49
CA ASN A 104 17.50 10.87 5.96
C ASN A 104 17.01 12.30 5.72
N GLU A 105 16.05 12.50 4.81
CA GLU A 105 15.45 13.81 4.53
C GLU A 105 14.55 14.26 5.69
N LYS A 106 14.41 15.58 5.85
CA LYS A 106 13.59 16.20 6.90
C LYS A 106 12.29 16.70 6.31
N TYR A 107 11.39 15.78 6.02
CA TYR A 107 10.06 16.09 5.47
C TYR A 107 9.14 16.84 6.45
N GLY A 108 9.40 16.71 7.75
CA GLY A 108 8.62 17.36 8.80
C GLY A 108 7.37 16.59 9.22
N MET A 109 6.87 16.92 10.40
CA MET A 109 5.82 16.14 11.08
C MET A 109 4.50 16.05 10.29
N ASP A 110 4.11 17.07 9.53
CA ASP A 110 2.89 17.05 8.73
C ASP A 110 2.98 16.04 7.58
N PHE A 111 4.07 16.07 6.83
CA PHE A 111 4.32 15.10 5.77
C PHE A 111 4.38 13.68 6.32
N GLU A 112 5.17 13.45 7.38
CA GLU A 112 5.33 12.12 7.97
C GLU A 112 3.97 11.55 8.46
N TYR A 113 3.13 12.41 9.03
CA TYR A 113 1.80 12.02 9.46
C TYR A 113 0.91 11.67 8.26
N ARG A 114 0.84 12.53 7.24
CA ARG A 114 0.03 12.30 6.04
C ARG A 114 0.46 11.03 5.32
N LEU A 115 1.76 10.82 5.11
CA LEU A 115 2.29 9.61 4.49
C LEU A 115 1.90 8.36 5.27
N TYR A 116 2.01 8.39 6.60
CA TYR A 116 1.55 7.27 7.43
C TYR A 116 0.06 6.99 7.24
N GLN A 117 -0.77 8.04 7.20
CA GLN A 117 -2.22 7.89 7.01
C GLN A 117 -2.59 7.34 5.63
N VAL A 118 -1.74 7.46 4.59
CA VAL A 118 -1.99 6.78 3.30
C VAL A 118 -2.07 5.27 3.48
N PHE A 119 -1.14 4.70 4.25
CA PHE A 119 -1.11 3.26 4.50
C PHE A 119 -2.32 2.79 5.32
N VAL A 120 -2.70 3.55 6.35
CA VAL A 120 -3.89 3.27 7.16
C VAL A 120 -5.16 3.39 6.31
N TYR A 121 -5.25 4.45 5.50
CA TYR A 121 -6.37 4.71 4.60
C TYR A 121 -6.57 3.56 3.61
N VAL A 122 -5.50 3.12 2.95
CA VAL A 122 -5.57 2.05 1.96
C VAL A 122 -5.95 0.72 2.60
N ASN A 123 -5.50 0.46 3.83
CA ASN A 123 -5.95 -0.67 4.61
C ASN A 123 -7.45 -0.60 4.92
N TRP A 124 -7.94 0.55 5.38
CA TRP A 124 -9.35 0.76 5.73
C TRP A 124 -10.29 0.73 4.52
N LYS A 125 -9.95 1.43 3.43
CA LYS A 125 -10.81 1.56 2.23
C LYS A 125 -10.77 0.34 1.32
N TYR A 126 -9.57 -0.21 1.08
CA TYR A 126 -9.37 -1.27 0.09
C TYR A 126 -9.08 -2.64 0.72
N GLY A 127 -8.94 -2.73 2.05
CA GLY A 127 -8.59 -3.97 2.74
C GLY A 127 -7.17 -4.46 2.46
N LEU A 128 -6.31 -3.63 1.84
CA LEU A 128 -4.94 -4.00 1.52
C LEU A 128 -4.14 -4.13 2.83
N LYS A 129 -3.64 -5.32 3.10
CA LYS A 129 -2.86 -5.60 4.31
C LYS A 129 -1.39 -5.36 4.04
N LEU A 130 -0.87 -4.31 4.64
CA LEU A 130 0.56 -4.15 4.86
C LEU A 130 0.90 -4.89 6.15
N TYR A 131 1.76 -5.88 6.08
CA TYR A 131 2.21 -6.71 7.19
C TYR A 131 2.74 -5.83 8.32
N SER A 132 3.57 -4.84 7.99
CA SER A 132 4.20 -3.96 8.96
C SER A 132 3.19 -3.03 9.66
N LEU A 133 2.05 -2.75 9.02
CA LEU A 133 0.95 -1.97 9.58
C LEU A 133 0.06 -2.83 10.51
N SER A 134 -0.34 -4.00 10.01
CA SER A 134 -1.30 -4.91 10.66
C SER A 134 -0.82 -5.39 12.03
N ASN A 135 0.49 -5.55 12.20
CA ASN A 135 1.11 -6.02 13.44
C ASN A 135 1.11 -4.99 14.58
N VAL A 136 0.77 -3.73 14.31
CA VAL A 136 0.91 -2.64 15.30
C VAL A 136 -0.40 -1.95 15.63
N GLU A 137 -1.31 -1.78 14.66
CA GLU A 137 -2.55 -1.06 14.90
C GLU A 137 -3.72 -1.93 15.36
N GLY A 138 -3.58 -3.28 15.36
CA GLY A 138 -4.67 -4.18 15.77
C GLY A 138 -5.92 -4.06 14.88
N LEU A 139 -5.75 -3.51 13.67
CA LEU A 139 -6.79 -3.38 12.64
C LEU A 139 -7.12 -4.80 12.15
N ARG A 140 -8.14 -5.41 12.76
CA ARG A 140 -8.73 -6.69 12.36
C ARG A 140 -10.00 -6.46 11.56
#